data_AF-A0A836D856-F1
#
_entry.id   AF-A0A836D856-F1
#
_cell.length_a   1.000
_cell.length_b   1.000
_cell.length_c   1.000
_cell.angle_alpha   90.00
_cell.angle_beta   90.00
_cell.angle_gamma   90.00
#
_symmetry.space_group_name_H-M   'P 1'
#
loop_
_entity.id
_entity.type
_entity.pdbx_description
1 polymer ?
#
loop_
_entity_poly.entity_id
_entity_poly.type
_entity_poly.pdbx_seq_one_letter_code
_entity_poly.pdbx_strand_id
1 'polypeptide(L)'
;MQDGLDLPSETDLRILGCELIQAAGILLRLPQVAMATGQVLFHRFFYSKSFVKHSFEIVAMACINLASKIEEAPRRIRDVINVFHHLRQLRGKSDQLHLPKPG
;
A
#
# COMPACT_ATOMS: atom_id res chain seq x y z
N MET A 1 19.75 2.78 2.76
CA MET A 1 19.99 2.57 1.32
C MET A 1 21.27 1.75 1.12
N GLN A 2 21.21 0.43 1.26
CA GLN A 2 22.39 -0.45 1.09
C GLN A 2 22.05 -1.82 0.47
N ASP A 3 20.79 -2.10 0.13
CA ASP A 3 20.36 -3.43 -0.34
C ASP A 3 20.28 -3.55 -1.87
N GLY A 4 20.85 -2.60 -2.62
CA GLY A 4 21.04 -2.70 -4.08
C GLY A 4 19.81 -2.40 -4.95
N LEU A 5 18.72 -1.88 -4.39
CA LEU A 5 17.58 -1.39 -5.18
C LEU A 5 17.94 -0.05 -5.84
N ASP A 6 17.71 0.07 -7.15
CA ASP A 6 17.94 1.32 -7.88
C ASP A 6 16.89 2.38 -7.52
N LEU A 7 17.27 3.65 -7.68
CA LEU A 7 16.42 4.79 -7.31
C LEU A 7 15.10 4.84 -8.09
N PRO A 8 15.05 4.60 -9.42
CA PRO A 8 13.79 4.49 -10.16
C PRO A 8 12.85 3.43 -9.57
N SER A 9 13.32 2.18 -9.41
CA SER A 9 12.49 1.11 -8.83
C SER A 9 12.01 1.45 -7.43
N GLU A 10 12.85 2.06 -6.59
CA GLU A 10 12.45 2.52 -5.27
C GLU A 10 11.35 3.60 -5.33
N THR A 11 11.45 4.50 -6.31
CA THR A 11 10.48 5.57 -6.53
C THR A 11 9.13 4.98 -6.96
N ASP A 12 9.14 4.02 -7.88
CA ASP A 12 7.94 3.34 -8.34
C ASP A 12 7.25 2.58 -7.20
N LEU A 13 8.01 1.89 -6.33
CA LEU A 13 7.46 1.23 -5.15
C LEU A 13 6.85 2.22 -4.15
N ARG A 14 7.41 3.42 -4.01
CA ARG A 14 6.85 4.47 -3.16
C ARG A 14 5.52 4.97 -3.73
N ILE A 15 5.46 5.23 -5.03
CA ILE A 15 4.23 5.64 -5.72
C ILE A 15 3.16 4.57 -5.57
N LEU A 16 3.49 3.32 -5.91
CA LEU A 16 2.58 2.17 -5.80
C LEU A 16 2.06 1.96 -4.37
N GLY A 17 2.92 2.10 -3.37
CA GLY A 17 2.51 2.04 -1.97
C GLY A 17 1.50 3.12 -1.60
N CYS A 18 1.71 4.35 -2.06
CA CYS A 18 0.80 5.47 -1.82
C CYS A 18 -0.55 5.32 -2.54
N GLU A 19 -0.55 4.81 -3.78
CA GLU A 19 -1.77 4.46 -4.53
C GLU A 19 -2.55 3.36 -3.80
N LEU A 20 -1.87 2.34 -3.27
CA LEU A 20 -2.50 1.25 -2.54
C LEU A 20 -3.15 1.75 -1.24
N ILE A 21 -2.48 2.65 -0.50
CA ILE A 21 -3.05 3.29 0.69
C ILE A 21 -4.28 4.12 0.34
N GLN A 22 -4.24 4.89 -0.76
CA GLN A 22 -5.37 5.69 -1.21
C GLN A 22 -6.56 4.81 -1.59
N ALA A 23 -6.34 3.79 -2.43
CA ALA A 23 -7.38 2.86 -2.86
C ALA A 23 -8.01 2.13 -1.66
N ALA A 24 -7.18 1.64 -0.74
CA ALA A 24 -7.65 1.00 0.48
C ALA A 24 -8.46 1.97 1.35
N GLY A 25 -8.00 3.21 1.52
CA GLY A 25 -8.69 4.21 2.34
C GLY A 25 -10.05 4.61 1.78
N ILE A 26 -10.19 4.69 0.45
CA ILE A 26 -11.48 4.89 -0.22
C ILE A 26 -12.43 3.73 0.09
N LEU A 27 -11.99 2.48 -0.08
CA LEU A 27 -12.81 1.29 0.20
C LEU A 27 -13.18 1.16 1.68
N LEU A 28 -12.29 1.57 2.58
CA LEU A 28 -12.52 1.63 4.03
C LEU A 28 -13.31 2.86 4.48
N ARG A 29 -13.66 3.77 3.55
CA ARG A 29 -14.32 5.05 3.83
C ARG A 29 -13.59 5.86 4.91
N LEU A 30 -12.26 5.96 4.79
CA LEU A 30 -11.43 6.79 5.66
C LEU A 30 -11.44 8.25 5.20
N PRO A 31 -11.29 9.23 6.11
CA PRO A 31 -11.12 10.62 5.72
C PRO A 31 -9.78 10.82 4.99
N GLN A 32 -9.70 11.84 4.13
CA GLN A 32 -8.49 12.14 3.35
C GLN A 32 -7.26 12.38 4.25
N VAL A 33 -7.46 13.00 5.41
CA VAL A 33 -6.38 13.21 6.39
C VAL A 33 -5.75 11.88 6.85
N ALA A 34 -6.56 10.83 7.07
CA ALA A 34 -6.02 9.51 7.45
C ALA A 34 -5.26 8.82 6.32
N MET A 35 -5.67 9.02 5.07
CA MET A 35 -4.92 8.51 3.91
C MET A 35 -3.59 9.25 3.75
N ALA A 36 -3.59 10.58 3.87
CA ALA A 36 -2.37 11.39 3.84
C ALA A 36 -1.41 11.01 4.98
N THR A 37 -1.91 10.87 6.21
CA THR A 37 -1.13 10.40 7.36
C THR A 37 -0.55 9.00 7.10
N GLY A 38 -1.33 8.09 6.50
CA GLY A 38 -0.85 6.76 6.10
C GLY A 38 0.30 6.81 5.09
N GLN A 39 0.20 7.67 4.07
CA GLN A 39 1.25 7.86 3.07
C GLN A 39 2.53 8.45 3.68
N VAL A 40 2.41 9.43 4.59
CA VAL A 40 3.57 10.00 5.31
C VAL A 40 4.26 8.94 6.17
N LEU A 41 3.50 8.11 6.90
CA LEU A 41 4.05 7.00 7.67
C LEU A 41 4.79 6.00 6.79
N PHE A 42 4.23 5.67 5.62
CA PHE A 42 4.83 4.77 4.65
C PHE A 42 6.15 5.32 4.09
N HIS A 43 6.17 6.58 3.66
CA HIS A 43 7.38 7.25 3.21
C HIS A 43 8.45 7.27 4.30
N ARG A 44 8.08 7.62 5.54
CA ARG A 44 8.99 7.67 6.69
C ARG A 44 9.55 6.29 7.03
N PHE A 45 8.74 5.24 6.95
CA PHE A 45 9.20 3.87 7.16
C PHE A 45 10.30 3.51 6.14
N PHE A 46 10.02 3.68 4.85
CA PHE A 46 10.97 3.34 3.79
C PHE A 46 12.09 4.36 3.59
N TYR A 47 12.06 5.51 4.25
CA TYR A 47 13.24 6.38 4.34
C TYR A 47 14.37 5.68 5.12
N SER A 48 14.02 4.93 6.16
CA SER A 48 14.99 4.25 7.04
C SER A 48 15.05 2.74 6.83
N LYS A 49 14.06 2.13 6.21
CA LYS A 49 13.94 0.68 5.99
C LYS A 49 14.00 0.34 4.51
N SER A 50 14.39 -0.89 4.21
CA SER A 50 14.56 -1.37 2.84
C SER A 50 13.31 -2.06 2.31
N PHE A 51 12.93 -1.73 1.08
CA PHE A 51 11.90 -2.42 0.30
C PHE A 51 12.28 -3.87 -0.03
N VAL A 52 13.57 -4.19 -0.11
CA VAL A 52 14.04 -5.58 -0.34
C VAL A 52 13.75 -6.47 0.88
N LYS A 53 13.80 -5.88 2.08
CA LYS A 53 13.64 -6.62 3.35
C LYS A 53 12.22 -6.62 3.90
N HIS A 54 11.33 -5.78 3.39
CA HIS A 54 9.98 -5.62 3.92
C HIS A 54 8.97 -5.55 2.79
N SER A 55 7.92 -6.38 2.87
CA SER A 55 6.81 -6.31 1.93
C SER A 55 6.10 -4.96 2.02
N PHE A 56 6.11 -4.21 0.91
CA PHE A 56 5.44 -2.92 0.83
C PHE A 56 3.93 -3.02 1.09
N GLU A 57 3.28 -4.12 0.65
CA GLU A 57 1.84 -4.34 0.89
C GLU A 57 1.53 -4.50 2.38
N ILE A 58 2.36 -5.24 3.12
CA ILE A 58 2.20 -5.42 4.57
C ILE A 58 2.42 -4.10 5.30
N VAL A 59 3.45 -3.34 4.89
CA VAL A 59 3.73 -2.03 5.49
C VAL A 59 2.60 -1.04 5.19
N ALA A 60 2.05 -1.02 3.98
CA ALA A 60 0.89 -0.19 3.63
C ALA A 60 -0.36 -0.52 4.47
N MET A 61 -0.66 -1.82 4.69
CA MET A 61 -1.71 -2.25 5.61
C MET A 61 -1.48 -1.74 7.04
N ALA A 62 -0.25 -1.86 7.55
CA ALA A 62 0.11 -1.40 8.88
C ALA A 62 -0.03 0.13 8.99
N CYS A 63 0.45 0.88 7.99
CA CYS A 63 0.37 2.33 7.94
C CYS A 63 -1.07 2.83 7.95
N ILE A 64 -1.96 2.26 7.12
CA ILE A 64 -3.36 2.72 7.08
C ILE A 64 -4.13 2.34 8.35
N ASN A 65 -3.86 1.16 8.92
CA ASN A 65 -4.44 0.74 10.19
C ASN A 65 -3.99 1.66 11.34
N LEU A 66 -2.71 2.05 11.37
CA LEU A 66 -2.19 2.99 12.36
C LEU A 66 -2.74 4.41 12.14
N ALA A 67 -2.71 4.92 10.91
CA ALA A 67 -3.22 6.25 10.57
C ALA A 67 -4.71 6.40 10.92
N SER A 68 -5.52 5.35 10.68
CA SER A 68 -6.94 5.37 11.06
C SER A 68 -7.14 5.55 12.57
N LYS A 69 -6.21 5.08 13.41
CA LYS A 69 -6.26 5.28 14.86
C LYS A 69 -5.79 6.67 15.25
N ILE A 70 -4.72 7.17 14.62
CA ILE A 70 -4.17 8.51 14.87
C ILE A 70 -5.21 9.59 14.57
N GLU A 71 -5.96 9.43 13.49
CA GLU A 71 -6.99 10.38 13.07
C GLU A 71 -8.38 10.08 13.68
N GLU A 72 -8.45 9.26 14.73
CA GLU A 72 -9.69 8.93 15.45
C GLU A 72 -10.82 8.38 14.55
N ALA A 73 -10.45 7.68 13.47
CA ALA A 73 -11.33 7.02 12.52
C ALA A 73 -11.03 5.52 12.35
N PRO A 74 -10.94 4.73 13.45
CA PRO A 74 -10.45 3.36 13.39
C PRO A 74 -11.34 2.44 12.56
N ARG A 75 -10.73 1.39 11.99
CA ARG A 75 -11.41 0.28 11.30
C ARG A 75 -11.03 -1.04 11.94
N ARG A 76 -11.87 -2.07 11.79
CA ARG A 76 -11.50 -3.41 12.25
C ARG A 76 -10.34 -3.90 11.40
N ILE A 77 -9.33 -4.48 12.03
CA ILE A 77 -8.17 -5.01 11.31
C ILE A 77 -8.57 -6.03 10.23
N ARG A 78 -9.64 -6.81 10.46
CA ARG A 78 -10.20 -7.73 9.49
C ARG A 78 -10.68 -7.03 8.22
N ASP A 79 -11.29 -5.84 8.35
CA ASP A 79 -11.77 -5.07 7.20
C ASP A 79 -10.58 -4.55 6.37
N VAL A 80 -9.51 -4.10 7.05
CA VAL A 80 -8.25 -3.69 6.39
C VAL A 80 -7.66 -4.87 5.60
N ILE A 81 -7.54 -6.04 6.22
CA ILE A 81 -7.02 -7.26 5.56
C ILE A 81 -7.89 -7.63 4.35
N ASN A 82 -9.21 -7.63 4.49
CA ASN A 82 -10.13 -7.97 3.41
C ASN A 82 -10.02 -6.99 2.23
N VAL A 83 -9.89 -5.69 2.50
CA VAL A 83 -9.72 -4.65 1.48
C VAL A 83 -8.40 -4.85 0.71
N PHE A 84 -7.29 -5.09 1.39
CA PHE A 84 -6.02 -5.35 0.71
C PHE A 84 -6.02 -6.67 -0.06
N HIS A 85 -6.68 -7.71 0.48
CA HIS A 85 -6.88 -8.96 -0.24
C HIS A 85 -7.67 -8.73 -1.53
N HIS A 86 -8.74 -7.95 -1.48
CA HIS A 86 -9.55 -7.57 -2.64
C HIS A 86 -8.73 -6.77 -3.68
N LEU A 87 -7.98 -5.76 -3.24
CA LEU A 87 -7.12 -4.96 -4.13
C LEU A 87 -6.05 -5.80 -4.81
N ARG A 88 -5.44 -6.77 -4.10
CA ARG A 88 -4.47 -7.70 -4.67
C ARG A 88 -5.08 -8.57 -5.77
N GLN A 89 -6.30 -9.06 -5.56
CA GLN A 89 -7.02 -9.85 -6.58
C GLN A 89 -7.35 -9.04 -7.83
N LEU A 90 -7.72 -7.77 -7.68
CA LEU A 90 -8.01 -6.89 -8.82
C LEU A 90 -6.77 -6.65 -9.67
N ARG A 91 -5.62 -6.37 -9.03
CA ARG A 91 -4.34 -6.17 -9.72
C ARG A 91 -3.89 -7.44 -10.45
N GLY A 92 -4.03 -8.60 -9.83
CA GLY A 92 -3.71 -9.88 -10.48
C GLY A 92 -4.58 -10.22 -11.70
N LYS A 93 -5.82 -9.69 -11.77
CA LYS A 93 -6.68 -9.83 -12.96
C LYS A 93 -6.28 -8.87 -14.09
N SER A 94 -5.81 -7.68 -13.77
CA SER A 94 -5.31 -6.71 -14.75
C SER A 94 -4.05 -7.23 -15.47
N ASP A 95 -3.13 -7.86 -14.74
CA ASP A 95 -1.93 -8.48 -15.34
C ASP A 95 -2.30 -9.66 -16.27
N GLN A 96 -3.39 -10.38 -15.98
CA GLN A 96 -3.89 -11.46 -16.85
C GLN A 96 -4.56 -10.97 -18.14
N LEU A 97 -5.08 -9.74 -18.16
CA LEU A 97 -5.74 -9.18 -19.35
C LEU A 97 -4.74 -8.73 -20.43
N HIS A 98 -3.46 -8.57 -20.08
CA HIS A 98 -2.39 -8.17 -20.99
C HIS A 98 -1.59 -9.35 -21.59
N LEU A 99 -1.89 -10.60 -21.23
CA LEU A 99 -1.28 -11.77 -21.86
C LEU A 99 -2.01 -12.09 -23.19
N PRO A 100 -1.30 -12.18 -24.33
CA PRO A 100 -1.90 -12.67 -25.56
C PRO A 100 -2.35 -14.12 -25.34
N LYS A 101 -3.60 -14.41 -25.71
CA LYS A 101 -4.13 -15.78 -25.66
C LYS A 101 -3.27 -16.67 -26.56
N PRO A 102 -2.89 -17.88 -26.11
CA PRO A 102 -2.23 -18.83 -27.00
C PRO A 102 -3.22 -19.21 -28.10
N GLY A 103 -2.85 -18.88 -29.34
CA GLY A 103 -3.42 -19.44 -30.55
C GLY A 103 -2.64 -20.66 -30.99
#